data_AF-A0A5C1AG24-F1
#
_entry.id   AF-A0A5C1AG24-F1
#
_cell.length_a   1.000
_cell.length_b   1.000
_cell.length_c   1.000
_cell.angle_alpha   90.00
_cell.angle_beta   90.00
_cell.angle_gamma   90.00
#
_symmetry.space_group_name_H-M   'P 1'
#
loop_
_entity.id
_entity.type
_entity.pdbx_description
1 polymer ?
#
loop_
_entity_poly.entity_id
_entity_poly.type
_entity_poly.pdbx_seq_one_letter_code
_entity_poly.pdbx_strand_id
1 'polypeptide(L)' 'MPTRLDAGQQVMAMLERGWVWKDAFSDILVHPTDHTLAVQFDRASNVLRLSPALVQAVSLVIPTRGGKKRRS' A
#
# COMPACT_ATOMS: atom_id res chain seq x y z
N MET A 1 0.79 2.71 20.03
CA MET A 1 0.39 3.66 18.98
C MET A 1 0.85 3.08 17.66
N PRO A 2 0.02 2.91 16.62
CA PRO A 2 0.53 2.45 15.34
C PRO A 2 1.47 3.53 14.80
N THR A 3 2.76 3.24 14.75
CA THR A 3 3.76 4.13 14.16
C THR A 3 3.38 4.28 12.70
N ARG A 4 3.04 5.51 12.30
CA ARG A 4 2.74 5.82 10.90
C ARG A 4 4.06 5.64 10.16
N LEU A 5 4.20 4.53 9.44
CA LEU A 5 5.40 4.23 8.66
C LEU A 5 5.65 5.38 7.67
N ASP A 6 6.89 5.84 7.56
CA ASP A 6 7.26 6.79 6.51
C ASP A 6 7.12 6.13 5.12
N ALA A 7 7.07 6.93 4.05
CA ALA A 7 6.84 6.38 2.71
C ALA A 7 7.93 5.37 2.28
N GLY A 8 9.19 5.58 2.68
CA GLY A 8 10.27 4.64 2.44
C GLY A 8 10.07 3.31 3.18
N GLN A 9 9.67 3.34 4.45
CA GLN A 9 9.32 2.16 5.22
C GLN A 9 8.12 1.41 4.63
N GLN A 10 7.13 2.14 4.09
CA GLN A 10 6.00 1.54 3.39
C GLN A 10 6.45 0.84 2.09
N VAL A 11 7.35 1.46 1.31
CA VAL A 11 7.95 0.82 0.13
C VAL A 11 8.68 -0.46 0.51
N MET A 12 9.51 -0.45 1.56
CA MET A 12 10.20 -1.65 2.03
C MET A 12 9.21 -2.76 2.42
N ALA A 13 8.16 -2.42 3.16
CA ALA A 13 7.12 -3.39 3.54
C ALA A 13 6.35 -3.94 2.33
N MET A 14 6.16 -3.15 1.26
CA MET A 14 5.54 -3.62 0.02
C MET A 14 6.46 -4.59 -0.73
N LEU A 15 7.76 -4.29 -0.82
CA LEU A 15 8.77 -5.18 -1.42
C LEU A 15 8.86 -6.51 -0.67
N GLU A 16 8.86 -6.49 0.67
CA GLU A 16 8.82 -7.71 1.49
C GLU A 16 7.56 -8.55 1.25
N ARG A 17 6.46 -7.92 0.85
CA ARG A 17 5.19 -8.58 0.49
C ARG A 17 5.14 -9.02 -0.98
N GLY A 18 6.25 -8.92 -1.70
CA GLY A 18 6.38 -9.41 -3.07
C GLY A 18 5.97 -8.40 -4.15
N TRP A 19 5.77 -7.12 -3.80
CA TRP A 19 5.65 -6.07 -4.81
C TRP A 19 6.98 -5.89 -5.51
N VAL A 20 6.92 -5.43 -6.77
CA VAL A 20 8.11 -5.30 -7.61
C VAL A 20 8.17 -3.91 -8.21
N TRP A 21 9.38 -3.41 -8.42
CA TRP A 21 9.61 -2.22 -9.23
C TRP A 21 9.24 -2.52 -10.68
N LYS A 22 8.56 -1.57 -11.33
CA LYS A 22 8.16 -1.70 -12.74
C LYS A 22 9.37 -1.88 -13.66
N ASP A 23 10.45 -1.15 -13.40
CA ASP A 23 11.74 -1.24 -14.08
C ASP A 23 12.86 -0.71 -13.15
N ALA A 24 14.12 -0.88 -13.56
CA ALA A 24 15.30 -0.60 -12.73
C ALA A 24 15.47 0.87 -12.31
N PHE A 25 14.82 1.80 -13.00
CA PHE A 25 14.90 3.24 -12.73
C PHE A 25 13.55 3.86 -12.38
N SER A 26 12.50 3.03 -12.31
CA SER A 26 11.16 3.47 -12.00
C SER A 26 11.04 3.75 -10.51
N ASP A 27 10.34 4.83 -10.21
CA ASP A 27 9.81 5.08 -8.88
C ASP A 27 8.41 4.47 -8.71
N ILE A 28 8.04 3.49 -9.53
CA ILE A 28 6.72 2.83 -9.49
C ILE A 28 6.88 1.38 -9.03
N LEU A 29 6.21 1.03 -7.93
CA LEU A 29 5.97 -0.35 -7.54
C LEU A 29 4.64 -0.83 -8.10
N VAL A 30 4.60 -2.07 -8.55
CA VAL A 30 3.39 -2.75 -9.03
C VAL A 30 3.18 -4.07 -8.27
N HIS A 31 1.92 -4.46 -8.12
CA HIS A 31 1.56 -5.75 -7.57
C HIS A 31 1.88 -6.86 -8.60
N PRO A 32 2.49 -7.99 -8.20
CA PRO A 32 3.03 -8.99 -9.15
C PRO A 32 1.95 -9.71 -9.97
N THR A 33 0.71 -9.78 -9.48
CA THR A 33 -0.40 -10.45 -10.18
C THR A 33 -1.44 -9.47 -10.74
N ASP A 34 -1.33 -8.18 -10.44
CA ASP A 34 -2.27 -7.16 -10.91
C ASP A 34 -1.54 -5.83 -11.10
N HIS A 35 -1.09 -5.58 -12.33
CA HIS A 35 -0.32 -4.38 -12.65
C HIS A 35 -1.16 -3.09 -12.62
N THR A 36 -2.47 -3.18 -12.42
CA THR A 36 -3.32 -2.00 -12.18
C THR A 36 -3.15 -1.46 -10.76
N LEU A 37 -2.73 -2.31 -9.82
CA LEU A 37 -2.39 -1.94 -8.45
C LEU A 37 -0.94 -1.46 -8.42
N ALA A 38 -0.78 -0.15 -8.43
CA ALA A 38 0.51 0.50 -8.42
C ALA A 38 0.63 1.59 -7.36
N VAL A 39 1.87 1.86 -6.94
CA VAL A 39 2.26 2.98 -6.09
C VAL A 39 3.46 3.69 -6.70
N GLN A 40 3.39 5.01 -6.81
CA GLN A 40 4.53 5.84 -7.17
C GLN A 40 5.15 6.42 -5.90
N PHE A 41 6.46 6.22 -5.73
CA PHE A 41 7.24 6.77 -4.63
C PHE A 41 7.97 8.05 -5.06
N ASP A 42 7.48 9.19 -4.60
CA ASP A 42 8.20 10.45 -4.77
C ASP A 42 9.29 10.56 -3.69
N ARG A 43 10.55 10.31 -4.09
CA ARG A 43 11.72 10.36 -3.21
C ARG A 43 12.00 11.75 -2.67
N ALA A 44 11.73 12.79 -3.47
CA ALA A 44 12.05 14.16 -3.10
C ALA A 44 11.13 14.66 -1.99
N SER A 45 9.85 14.27 -2.03
CA SER A 45 8.86 14.64 -1.02
C SER A 45 8.62 13.56 0.04
N ASN A 46 9.18 12.36 -0.13
CA ASN A 46 8.92 11.18 0.69
C ASN A 46 7.42 10.86 0.80
N VAL A 47 6.74 10.82 -0.35
CA VAL A 47 5.29 10.61 -0.46
C VAL A 47 4.99 9.42 -1.38
N LEU A 48 3.95 8.65 -1.03
CA LEU A 48 3.37 7.63 -1.90
C LEU A 48 2.12 8.15 -2.59
N ARG A 49 2.08 8.03 -3.91
CA ARG A 49 0.89 8.27 -4.73
C ARG A 49 0.32 6.92 -5.15
N LEU A 50 -0.88 6.62 -4.67
CA LEU A 50 -1.56 5.38 -4.98
C LEU A 50 -2.26 5.51 -6.34
N SER A 51 -2.22 4.44 -7.13
CA SER A 51 -3.07 4.31 -8.32
C SER A 51 -4.56 4.32 -7.94
N PRO A 52 -5.46 4.79 -8.82
CA PRO A 52 -6.89 4.80 -8.55
C PRO A 52 -7.45 3.41 -8.18
N ALA A 53 -6.99 2.35 -8.86
CA ALA A 53 -7.38 0.97 -8.56
C ALA A 53 -6.96 0.55 -7.15
N LEU A 54 -5.75 0.91 -6.72
CA LEU A 54 -5.29 0.62 -5.36
C LEU A 54 -6.07 1.41 -4.30
N VAL A 55 -6.41 2.68 -4.55
CA VAL A 55 -7.27 3.45 -3.64
C VAL A 55 -8.63 2.76 -3.48
N GLN A 56 -9.23 2.29 -4.58
CA GLN A 56 -10.49 1.57 -4.54
C GLN A 56 -10.36 0.24 -3.78
N ALA A 57 -9.32 -0.55 -4.08
CA ALA A 57 -9.07 -1.83 -3.41
C ALA A 57 -8.87 -1.67 -1.90
N VAL A 58 -8.08 -0.68 -1.46
CA VAL A 58 -7.87 -0.39 -0.03
C VAL A 58 -9.14 0.16 0.62
N SER A 59 -9.93 0.97 -0.11
CA SER A 59 -11.20 1.50 0.41
C SER A 59 -12.27 0.42 0.62
N LEU A 60 -12.20 -0.66 -0.18
CA LEU A 60 -13.05 -1.85 0.00
C LEU A 60 -12.64 -2.69 1.22
N VAL A 61 -11.39 -2.59 1.66
CA VAL A 61 -10.93 -3.13 2.95
C VAL A 61 -11.35 -2.17 4.06
N ILE A 62 -12.66 -2.01 4.27
CA ILE A 62 -13.17 -1.46 5.53
C ILE A 62 -12.72 -2.44 6.62
N PRO A 63 -11.95 -2.03 7.64
CA PRO A 63 -11.68 -2.91 8.76
C PRO A 63 -13.02 -3.23 9.40
N THR A 64 -13.47 -4.47 9.26
CA THR A 64 -14.63 -4.99 9.98
C THR A 64 -14.37 -4.69 11.46
N ARG A 65 -15.04 -3.66 12.01
CA ARG A 65 -15.00 -3.39 13.44
C ARG A 65 -15.34 -4.71 14.12
N GLY A 66 -14.42 -5.21 14.93
CA GLY A 66 -14.54 -6.51 15.59
C GLY A 66 -15.94 -6.69 16.16
N GLY A 67 -16.68 -7.64 15.58
CA GLY A 67 -17.94 -8.09 16.12
C GLY A 67 -17.69 -8.75 17.46
N LYS A 68 -17.76 -7.97 18.54
CA LYS A 68 -17.93 -8.51 19.90
C LYS A 68 -18.48 -7.45 20.85
N LYS A 69 -19.80 -7.43 21.01
CA LYS A 69 -20.40 -7.40 22.34
C LYS A 69 -21.51 -8.43 22.41
N ARG A 70 -21.15 -9.58 22.98
CA ARG A 70 -22.05 -10.57 23.55
C ARG A 70 -22.52 -10.01 24.90
N ARG A 71 -23.82 -9.83 25.08
CA ARG A 71 -24.57 -9.73 26.36
C ARG A 71 -25.95 -10.30 26.02
N SER A 72 -26.28 -11.54 26.38
CA SER A 72 -26.72 -12.01 27.71
C SER A 72 -27.82 -11.14 28.28
#